data_AF-A0A9X8VHF3-F1
#
_entry.id   AF-A0A9X8VHF3-F1
#
_cell.length_a   1.000
_cell.length_b   1.000
_cell.length_c   1.000
_cell.angle_alpha   90.00
_cell.angle_beta   90.00
_cell.angle_gamma   90.00
#
_symmetry.space_group_name_H-M   'P 1'
#
loop_
_entity.id
_entity.type
_entity.pdbx_description
1 polymer ?
#
loop_
_entity_poly.entity_id
_entity_poly.type
_entity_poly.pdbx_seq_one_letter_code
_entity_poly.pdbx_strand_id
1 'polypeptide(L)'
;QSEEQIAQADLLLADNLIGEAPEATLEATLESWLRQDTLWRGILTESRWQQQQDTLRQIQQLQAQQPRFARLQAYYQQLMAAAIITPLFHYQYQISAPPRMHGVTLTAHGWFDFCQAWLPPPVDDAPA
;
A
#
# COMPACT_ATOMS: atom_id res chain seq x y z
N GLN A 1 -6.67 16.24 4.56
CA GLN A 1 -6.75 17.51 3.80
C GLN A 1 -8.23 17.81 3.54
N SER A 2 -8.62 19.08 3.45
CA SER A 2 -10.03 19.42 3.17
C SER A 2 -10.33 19.17 1.70
N GLU A 3 -11.52 18.65 1.36
CA GLU A 3 -11.92 18.34 -0.04
C GLU A 3 -11.77 19.56 -0.98
N GLU A 4 -11.98 20.77 -0.46
CA GLU A 4 -11.78 22.03 -1.19
C GLU A 4 -10.32 22.29 -1.61
N GLN A 5 -9.35 21.85 -0.80
CA GLN A 5 -7.93 22.01 -1.13
C GLN A 5 -7.48 21.02 -2.21
N ILE A 6 -8.10 19.84 -2.25
CA ILE A 6 -7.84 18.81 -3.26
C ILE A 6 -8.43 19.26 -4.60
N ALA A 7 -9.62 19.86 -4.60
CA ALA A 7 -10.27 20.36 -5.81
C ALA A 7 -9.52 21.51 -6.50
N GLN A 8 -8.67 22.24 -5.76
CA GLN A 8 -7.88 23.38 -6.28
C GLN A 8 -6.44 22.99 -6.68
N ALA A 9 -6.01 21.75 -6.44
CA ALA A 9 -4.63 21.34 -6.70
C ALA A 9 -4.45 20.82 -8.14
N ASP A 10 -3.48 21.37 -8.89
CA ASP A 10 -3.13 20.89 -10.23
C ASP A 10 -2.36 19.55 -10.21
N LEU A 11 -1.70 19.24 -9.08
CA LEU A 11 -0.93 18.01 -8.88
C LEU A 11 -1.14 17.49 -7.46
N LEU A 12 -1.56 16.23 -7.35
CA LEU A 12 -1.65 15.50 -6.08
C LEU A 12 -0.56 14.44 -6.05
N LEU A 13 0.32 14.53 -5.06
CA LEU A 13 1.37 13.55 -4.81
C LEU A 13 1.00 12.76 -3.55
N ALA A 14 0.76 11.47 -3.72
CA ALA A 14 0.55 10.54 -2.62
C ALA A 14 1.68 9.51 -2.61
N ASP A 15 2.22 9.23 -1.42
CA ASP A 15 3.16 8.13 -1.21
C ASP A 15 2.39 6.97 -0.55
N ASN A 16 2.32 5.85 -1.25
CA ASN A 16 1.71 4.62 -0.72
C ASN A 16 2.75 3.53 -0.67
N LEU A 17 3.08 3.11 0.55
CA LEU A 17 3.98 2.00 0.79
C LEU A 17 3.26 0.68 0.47
N ILE A 18 3.53 0.13 -0.71
CA ILE A 18 3.14 -1.23 -1.06
C ILE A 18 4.33 -2.12 -0.68
N GLY A 19 4.31 -2.69 0.52
CA GLY A 19 5.39 -3.54 1.02
C GLY A 19 5.58 -4.83 0.20
N GLU A 20 6.72 -5.51 0.39
CA GLU A 20 6.97 -6.87 -0.10
C GLU A 20 6.08 -7.87 0.63
N ALA A 21 4.80 -7.87 0.28
CA ALA A 21 3.81 -8.77 0.84
C ALA A 21 3.38 -9.79 -0.22
N PRO A 22 2.87 -10.97 0.17
CA PRO A 22 2.34 -11.95 -0.77
C PRO A 22 1.33 -11.31 -1.73
N GLU A 23 1.17 -11.86 -2.94
CA GLU A 23 0.25 -11.32 -3.96
C GLU A 23 -1.16 -11.01 -3.41
N ALA A 24 -1.64 -11.79 -2.43
CA ALA A 24 -2.90 -11.57 -1.72
C ALA A 24 -2.93 -10.27 -0.90
N THR A 25 -1.82 -9.93 -0.25
CA THR A 25 -1.71 -8.71 0.55
C THR A 25 -1.48 -7.50 -0.34
N LEU A 26 -0.76 -7.66 -1.45
CA LEU A 26 -0.62 -6.62 -2.46
C LEU A 26 -1.98 -6.30 -3.13
N GLU A 27 -2.79 -7.34 -3.42
CA GLU A 27 -4.20 -7.20 -3.84
C GLU A 27 -5.01 -6.39 -2.82
N ALA A 28 -5.00 -6.80 -1.55
CA ALA A 28 -5.77 -6.17 -0.49
C ALA A 28 -5.34 -4.71 -0.24
N THR A 29 -4.03 -4.42 -0.33
CA THR A 29 -3.48 -3.08 -0.12
C THR A 29 -3.85 -2.15 -1.27
N LEU A 30 -3.73 -2.62 -2.51
CA LEU A 30 -4.10 -1.85 -3.70
C LEU A 30 -5.60 -1.57 -3.77
N GLU A 31 -6.43 -2.56 -3.46
CA GLU A 31 -7.89 -2.38 -3.46
C GLU A 31 -8.33 -1.44 -2.34
N SER A 32 -7.75 -1.59 -1.14
CA SER A 32 -8.01 -0.69 -0.02
C SER A 32 -7.65 0.75 -0.38
N TRP A 33 -6.51 0.98 -1.02
CA TRP A 33 -6.14 2.32 -1.48
C TRP A 33 -7.14 2.92 -2.47
N LEU A 34 -7.54 2.15 -3.50
CA LEU A 34 -8.53 2.62 -4.49
C LEU A 34 -9.93 2.82 -3.88
N ARG A 35 -10.28 2.10 -2.81
CA ARG A 35 -11.60 2.17 -2.19
C ARG A 35 -11.72 3.21 -1.10
N GLN A 36 -10.71 3.29 -0.22
CA GLN A 36 -10.80 3.98 1.07
C GLN A 36 -10.15 5.37 1.07
N ASP A 37 -9.21 5.63 0.17
CA ASP A 37 -8.54 6.93 0.11
C ASP A 37 -9.53 8.01 -0.37
N THR A 38 -9.70 9.05 0.46
CA THR A 38 -10.62 10.16 0.20
C THR A 38 -10.17 11.03 -0.96
N LEU A 39 -8.88 10.99 -1.33
CA LEU A 39 -8.33 11.69 -2.50
C LEU A 39 -9.08 11.32 -3.79
N TRP A 40 -9.55 10.07 -3.91
CA TRP A 40 -10.28 9.60 -5.09
C TRP A 40 -11.58 10.35 -5.38
N ARG A 41 -12.24 10.88 -4.34
CA ARG A 41 -13.45 11.71 -4.51
C ARG A 41 -13.15 13.10 -5.05
N GLY A 42 -11.93 13.60 -4.83
CA GLY A 42 -11.46 14.85 -5.44
C GLY A 42 -10.89 14.67 -6.85
N ILE A 43 -10.32 13.49 -7.15
CA ILE A 43 -9.69 13.19 -8.45
C ILE A 43 -10.74 12.76 -9.49
N LEU A 44 -11.71 11.94 -9.09
CA LEU A 44 -12.71 11.37 -9.99
C LEU A 44 -14.03 12.13 -9.87
N THR A 45 -14.68 12.35 -11.01
CA THR A 45 -16.10 12.74 -11.02
C THR A 45 -16.96 11.68 -10.32
N GLU A 46 -18.04 12.08 -9.68
CA GLU A 46 -18.96 11.19 -8.95
C GLU A 46 -19.35 9.91 -9.72
N SER A 47 -19.66 10.03 -11.01
CA SER A 47 -20.02 8.88 -11.86
C SER A 47 -18.87 7.88 -12.04
N ARG A 48 -17.64 8.39 -12.22
CA ARG A 48 -16.43 7.56 -12.34
C ARG A 48 -16.06 6.92 -11.02
N TRP A 49 -16.23 7.64 -9.90
CA TRP A 49 -16.02 7.09 -8.57
C TRP A 49 -16.99 5.94 -8.29
N GLN A 50 -18.28 6.11 -8.61
CA GLN A 50 -19.28 5.05 -8.47
C GLN A 50 -18.94 3.83 -9.36
N GLN A 51 -18.54 4.06 -10.61
CA GLN A 51 -18.10 2.99 -11.52
C GLN A 51 -16.86 2.26 -10.98
N GLN A 52 -15.91 2.96 -10.38
CA GLN A 52 -14.74 2.36 -9.72
C GLN A 52 -15.19 1.47 -8.55
N GLN A 53 -16.06 1.96 -7.66
CA GLN A 53 -16.57 1.20 -6.52
C GLN A 53 -17.27 -0.09 -6.96
N ASP A 54 -18.07 -0.03 -8.04
CA ASP A 54 -18.75 -1.19 -8.60
C ASP A 54 -17.77 -2.17 -9.25
N THR A 55 -16.77 -1.67 -9.97
CA THR A 55 -15.70 -2.48 -10.58
C THR A 55 -14.90 -3.23 -9.52
N LEU A 56 -14.46 -2.54 -8.46
CA LEU A 56 -13.75 -3.15 -7.34
C LEU A 56 -14.62 -4.19 -6.61
N ARG A 57 -15.92 -3.91 -6.45
CA ARG A 57 -16.87 -4.88 -5.86
C ARG A 57 -16.99 -6.14 -6.71
N GLN A 58 -17.06 -6.02 -8.04
CA GLN A 58 -17.12 -7.17 -8.96
C GLN A 58 -15.84 -8.00 -8.91
N ILE A 59 -14.67 -7.36 -8.84
CA ILE A 59 -13.39 -8.06 -8.70
C ILE A 59 -13.38 -8.87 -7.40
N GLN A 60 -13.82 -8.29 -6.28
CA GLN A 60 -13.86 -8.97 -4.98
C GLN A 60 -14.86 -10.14 -4.89
N GLN A 61 -15.82 -10.24 -5.81
CA GLN A 61 -16.75 -11.38 -5.87
C GLN A 61 -16.12 -12.65 -6.45
N LEU A 62 -14.96 -12.56 -7.11
CA LEU A 62 -14.26 -13.73 -7.63
C LEU A 62 -13.66 -14.53 -6.46
N GLN A 63 -13.95 -15.83 -6.40
CA GLN A 63 -13.48 -16.67 -5.28
C GLN A 63 -11.99 -16.99 -5.35
N ALA A 64 -11.46 -17.17 -6.56
CA ALA A 64 -10.06 -17.53 -6.76
C ALA A 64 -9.16 -16.29 -6.76
N GLN A 65 -8.02 -16.38 -6.06
CA GLN A 65 -7.07 -15.29 -5.89
C GLN A 65 -6.39 -14.88 -7.21
N GLN A 66 -5.94 -15.84 -8.00
CA GLN A 66 -5.30 -15.61 -9.31
C GLN A 66 -6.13 -14.70 -10.25
N PRO A 67 -7.41 -15.01 -10.55
CA PRO A 67 -8.22 -14.14 -11.40
C PRO A 67 -8.59 -12.81 -10.73
N ARG A 68 -8.68 -12.73 -9.40
CA ARG A 68 -8.84 -11.44 -8.70
C ARG A 68 -7.65 -10.54 -8.94
N PHE A 69 -6.46 -11.04 -8.66
CA PHE A 69 -5.22 -10.31 -8.83
C PHE A 69 -5.04 -9.83 -10.27
N ALA A 70 -5.22 -10.72 -11.25
CA ALA A 70 -5.11 -10.37 -12.66
C ALA A 70 -6.11 -9.27 -13.08
N ARG A 71 -7.35 -9.31 -12.58
CA ARG A 71 -8.37 -8.29 -12.86
C ARG A 71 -8.06 -6.96 -12.19
N LEU A 72 -7.57 -6.98 -10.96
CA LEU A 72 -7.14 -5.78 -10.24
C LEU A 72 -5.94 -5.12 -10.92
N GLN A 73 -4.95 -5.92 -11.34
CA GLN A 73 -3.79 -5.45 -12.08
C GLN A 73 -4.19 -4.82 -13.42
N ALA A 74 -5.09 -5.46 -14.17
CA ALA A 74 -5.60 -4.92 -15.43
C ALA A 74 -6.34 -3.58 -15.22
N TYR A 75 -7.12 -3.46 -14.14
CA TYR A 75 -7.78 -2.20 -13.81
C TYR A 75 -6.78 -1.09 -13.48
N TYR A 76 -5.73 -1.40 -12.72
CA TYR A 76 -4.66 -0.45 -12.43
C TYR A 76 -3.94 0.03 -13.70
N GLN A 77 -3.68 -0.89 -14.64
CA GLN A 77 -3.13 -0.55 -15.96
C GLN A 77 -4.05 0.37 -16.76
N GLN A 78 -5.37 0.21 -16.67
CA GLN A 78 -6.32 1.12 -17.30
C GLN A 78 -6.27 2.52 -16.69
N LEU A 79 -6.16 2.63 -15.36
CA LEU A 79 -6.01 3.92 -14.69
C LEU A 79 -4.71 4.63 -15.09
N MET A 80 -3.62 3.87 -15.24
CA MET A 80 -2.34 4.41 -15.75
C MET A 80 -2.44 4.83 -17.22
N ALA A 81 -3.05 4.01 -18.07
CA ALA A 81 -3.25 4.33 -19.49
C ALA A 81 -4.14 5.57 -19.68
N ALA A 82 -5.09 5.81 -18.77
CA ALA A 82 -5.94 6.99 -18.74
C ALA A 82 -5.26 8.22 -18.10
N ALA A 83 -3.98 8.11 -17.71
CA ALA A 83 -3.21 9.13 -16.99
C ALA A 83 -3.86 9.61 -15.67
N ILE A 84 -4.71 8.77 -15.06
CA ILE A 84 -5.33 9.04 -13.75
C ILE A 84 -4.31 8.76 -12.64
N ILE A 85 -3.51 7.71 -12.79
CA ILE A 85 -2.38 7.39 -11.90
C ILE A 85 -1.11 7.43 -12.73
N THR A 86 -0.10 8.17 -12.26
CA THR A 86 1.24 8.12 -12.85
C THR A 86 2.22 7.61 -11.79
N PRO A 87 2.78 6.40 -11.93
CA PRO A 87 3.80 5.93 -11.01
C PRO A 87 5.06 6.79 -11.19
N LEU A 88 5.53 7.38 -10.10
CA LEU A 88 6.71 8.28 -10.13
C LEU A 88 8.00 7.54 -9.83
N PHE A 89 8.00 6.70 -8.78
CA PHE A 89 9.17 5.95 -8.35
C PHE A 89 8.76 4.59 -7.79
N HIS A 90 9.61 3.59 -7.97
CA HIS A 90 9.51 2.32 -7.27
C HIS A 90 10.60 2.29 -6.19
N TYR A 91 10.19 2.40 -4.92
CA TYR A 91 11.11 2.34 -3.78
C TYR A 91 11.21 0.92 -3.24
N GLN A 92 12.43 0.40 -3.13
CA GLN A 92 12.73 -0.79 -2.34
C GLN A 92 13.19 -0.33 -0.96
N TYR A 93 12.34 -0.55 0.05
CA TYR A 93 12.71 -0.27 1.44
C TYR A 93 13.59 -1.41 1.97
N GLN A 94 14.90 -1.20 2.00
CA GLN A 94 15.82 -2.10 2.69
C GLN A 94 15.99 -1.63 4.13
N ILE A 95 15.53 -2.44 5.08
CA ILE A 95 15.62 -2.11 6.51
C ILE A 95 16.86 -2.79 7.08
N SER A 96 17.83 -2.00 7.54
CA SER A 96 18.98 -2.50 8.30
C SER A 96 18.64 -2.54 9.78
N ALA A 97 18.29 -3.72 10.30
CA ALA A 97 18.21 -3.92 11.75
C ALA A 97 19.63 -3.97 12.35
N PRO A 98 19.88 -3.39 13.53
CA PRO A 98 21.13 -3.59 14.24
C PRO A 98 21.37 -5.10 14.44
N PRO A 99 22.60 -5.62 14.26
CA PRO A 99 22.86 -7.06 14.30
C PRO A 99 22.51 -7.74 15.63
N ARG A 100 22.25 -6.96 16.69
CA ARG A 100 21.86 -7.45 18.03
C ARG A 100 20.34 -7.44 18.26
N MET A 101 19.52 -6.98 17.32
CA MET A 101 18.07 -6.96 17.46
C MET A 101 17.49 -8.28 16.97
N HIS A 102 16.87 -9.04 17.87
CA HIS A 102 16.20 -10.31 17.54
C HIS A 102 14.69 -10.20 17.74
N GLY A 103 13.91 -10.96 16.96
CA GLY A 103 12.46 -11.08 17.14
C GLY A 103 11.61 -9.97 16.51
N VAL A 104 12.19 -9.11 15.67
CA VAL A 104 11.40 -8.14 14.88
C VAL A 104 10.83 -8.82 13.65
N THR A 105 9.51 -8.78 13.52
CA THR A 105 8.80 -9.33 12.36
C THR A 105 8.19 -8.20 11.55
N LEU A 106 8.40 -8.22 10.23
CA LEU A 106 7.68 -7.33 9.33
C LEU A 106 6.26 -7.88 9.16
N THR A 107 5.26 -7.10 9.56
CA THR A 107 3.87 -7.47 9.32
C THR A 107 3.54 -7.29 7.84
N ALA A 108 2.55 -8.02 7.35
CA ALA A 108 2.11 -7.94 5.95
C ALA A 108 1.64 -6.54 5.51
N HIS A 109 1.40 -5.63 6.45
CA HIS A 109 0.99 -4.23 6.22
C HIS A 109 2.17 -3.24 6.26
N GLY A 110 3.42 -3.73 6.23
CA GLY A 110 4.62 -2.87 6.26
C GLY A 110 4.97 -2.28 7.63
N TRP A 111 4.21 -2.62 8.68
CA TRP A 111 4.53 -2.23 10.06
C TRP A 111 5.47 -3.23 10.71
N PHE A 112 6.35 -2.77 11.58
CA PHE A 112 7.16 -3.64 12.43
C PHE A 112 6.38 -4.08 13.65
N ASP A 113 6.30 -5.38 13.85
CA ASP A 113 5.87 -5.93 15.12
C ASP A 113 7.08 -6.04 16.05
N PHE A 114 7.12 -5.15 17.04
CA PHE A 114 8.12 -5.15 18.12
C PHE A 114 7.67 -5.94 19.35
N CYS A 115 6.49 -6.57 19.34
CA CYS A 115 5.96 -7.28 20.52
C CYS A 115 6.86 -8.44 20.97
N GLN A 116 7.70 -8.97 20.08
CA GLN A 116 8.69 -10.01 20.38
C GLN A 116 10.14 -9.53 20.24
N ALA A 117 10.35 -8.23 20.05
CA ALA A 117 11.69 -7.67 19.91
C ALA A 117 12.43 -7.75 21.25
N TRP A 118 13.64 -8.31 21.23
CA TRP A 118 14.52 -8.32 22.39
C TRP A 118 15.96 -8.05 21.99
N LEU A 119 16.70 -7.47 22.95
CA LEU A 119 18.13 -7.20 22.84
C LEU A 119 18.87 -8.19 23.75
N PRO A 120 19.94 -8.84 23.29
CA PRO A 120 20.80 -9.62 24.17
C PRO A 120 21.46 -8.68 25.18
N PRO A 121 21.68 -9.15 26.41
CA PRO A 121 22.35 -8.36 27.44
C PRO A 121 23.70 -7.83 26.94
N PRO A 122 24.16 -6.66 27.42
CA PRO A 122 25.50 -6.18 27.11
C PRO A 122 26.52 -7.24 27.55
N VAL A 123 27.42 -7.59 26.64
CA VAL A 123 28.61 -8.38 27.00
C VAL A 123 29.53 -7.40 27.71
N ASP A 124 29.78 -7.63 29.00
CA ASP A 124 30.77 -6.90 29.79
C ASP A 124 32.17 -7.14 29.22
N ASP A 125 32.57 -6.36 28.21
CA ASP A 125 33.98 -6.11 27.93
C ASP A 125 34.44 -4.94 28.80
N ALA A 126 34.44 -5.15 30.13
CA ALA A 126 35.15 -4.30 31.06
C ALA A 126 36.47 -4.99 31.42
N PRO A 127 37.65 -4.47 31.01
CA PRO A 127 38.91 -5.00 31.50
C PRO A 127 39.03 -4.69 33.00
N ALA A 128 39.38 -5.73 33.77
CA ALA A 128 39.74 -5.64 35.18
C ALA A 128 41.05 -4.88 35.42
#